data_AF-A0A3M1BUL5-F1
#
_entry.id   AF-A0A3M1BUL5-F1
#
_cell.length_a   1.000
_cell.length_b   1.000
_cell.length_c   1.000
_cell.angle_alpha   90.00
_cell.angle_beta   90.00
_cell.angle_gamma   90.00
#
_symmetry.space_group_name_H-M   'P 1'
#
loop_
_entity.id
_entity.type
_entity.pdbx_description
1 polymer ?
#
loop_
_entity_poly.entity_id
_entity_poly.type
_entity_poly.pdbx_seq_one_letter_code
_entity_poly.pdbx_strand_id
1 'polypeptide(L)' 'PSGSEELAEAVSEVIKSSRLVVVRAHGVFSADSDPFYAYAHISVLERSCKILLYYERGGLQRL' A
#
# COMPACT_ATOMS: atom_id res chain seq x y z
N PRO A 1 7.05 -6.20 16.80
CA PRO A 1 7.98 -6.64 15.73
C PRO A 1 7.18 -6.87 14.45
N SER A 2 7.79 -6.99 13.26
CA SER A 2 7.07 -7.16 11.99
C SER A 2 6.16 -8.41 11.90
N GLY A 3 6.31 -9.36 12.82
CA GLY A 3 5.42 -10.52 13.00
C GLY A 3 4.74 -10.59 14.37
N SER A 4 4.46 -9.46 15.03
CA SER A 4 3.69 -9.48 16.28
C SER A 4 2.21 -9.74 16.00
N GLU A 5 1.57 -10.49 16.91
CA GLU A 5 0.13 -10.76 16.90
C GLU A 5 -0.69 -9.47 16.86
N GLU A 6 -0.32 -8.48 17.67
CA GLU A 6 -0.94 -7.14 17.67
C GLU A 6 -0.96 -6.48 16.28
N LEU A 7 0.11 -6.64 15.49
CA LEU A 7 0.17 -6.07 14.14
C LEU A 7 -0.74 -6.85 13.19
N ALA A 8 -0.77 -8.19 13.30
CA ALA A 8 -1.62 -9.04 12.49
C ALA A 8 -3.11 -8.75 12.76
N GLU A 9 -3.50 -8.60 14.03
CA GLU A 9 -4.84 -8.22 14.45
C GLU A 9 -5.23 -6.85 13.87
N ALA A 10 -4.39 -5.83 14.06
CA ALA A 10 -4.67 -4.48 13.55
C ALA A 10 -4.82 -4.45 12.02
N VAL A 11 -3.96 -5.16 11.27
CA VAL A 11 -4.08 -5.28 9.81
C VAL A 11 -5.37 -6.00 9.43
N SER A 12 -5.72 -7.09 10.15
CA SER A 12 -6.95 -7.87 9.87
C SER A 12 -8.23 -7.08 10.10
N GLU A 13 -8.26 -6.15 11.07
CA GLU A 13 -9.43 -5.31 11.30
C GLU A 13 -9.59 -4.24 10.22
N VAL A 14 -8.51 -3.56 9.84
CA VAL A 14 -8.57 -2.50 8.82
C VAL A 14 -8.92 -3.07 7.44
N ILE A 15 -8.40 -4.25 7.09
CA ILE A 15 -8.58 -4.82 5.74
C ILE A 15 -10.03 -5.24 5.46
N LYS A 16 -10.87 -5.42 6.50
CA LYS A 16 -12.30 -5.70 6.34
C LYS A 16 -13.07 -4.54 5.69
N SER A 17 -12.62 -3.30 5.92
CA SER A 17 -13.26 -2.09 5.37
C SER A 17 -12.43 -1.40 4.27
N SER A 18 -11.17 -1.79 4.11
CA SER A 18 -10.21 -1.15 3.20
C SER A 18 -9.51 -2.18 2.34
N ARG A 19 -9.45 -1.94 1.01
CA ARG A 19 -8.74 -2.83 0.07
C ARG A 19 -7.22 -2.81 0.23
N LEU A 20 -6.67 -1.86 0.98
CA LEU A 20 -5.24 -1.67 1.14
C LEU A 20 -4.92 -1.10 2.53
N VAL A 21 -3.85 -1.62 3.14
CA VAL A 21 -3.32 -1.17 4.44
C VAL A 21 -1.84 -0.83 4.28
N VAL A 22 -1.43 0.34 4.76
CA VAL A 22 -0.03 0.76 4.79
C VAL A 22 0.50 0.67 6.21
N VAL A 23 1.54 -0.12 6.42
CA VAL A 23 2.23 -0.24 7.71
C VAL A 23 3.52 0.56 7.63
N ARG A 24 3.59 1.63 8.42
CA ARG A 24 4.73 2.55 8.46
C ARG A 24 6.02 1.79 8.74
N ALA A 25 7.07 2.10 7.96
CA ALA A 25 8.39 1.47 8.04
C ALA A 25 8.41 -0.06 7.84
N HIS A 26 7.38 -0.61 7.19
CA HIS A 26 7.28 -2.04 6.91
C HIS A 26 6.91 -2.31 5.45
N GLY A 27 5.68 -1.98 5.06
CA GLY A 27 5.18 -2.35 3.74
C GLY A 27 3.67 -2.19 3.66
N VAL A 28 3.06 -2.94 2.74
CA VAL A 28 1.64 -2.82 2.42
C VAL A 28 0.99 -4.18 2.37
N PHE A 29 -0.29 -4.22 2.72
CA PHE A 29 -1.14 -5.41 2.62
C PHE A 29 -2.37 -5.09 1.77
N SER A 30 -2.77 -6.04 0.93
CA SER A 30 -4.04 -6.02 0.22
C SER A 30 -4.58 -7.45 0.18
N ALA A 31 -5.90 -7.59 0.24
CA ALA A 31 -6.58 -8.86 0.19
C ALA A 31 -7.80 -8.73 -0.72
N ASP A 32 -8.00 -9.73 -1.57
CA ASP A 32 -9.15 -9.84 -2.45
C ASP A 32 -9.45 -11.32 -2.68
N SER A 33 -10.69 -11.62 -3.07
CA SER A 33 -11.12 -12.94 -3.52
C SER A 33 -10.39 -13.42 -4.77
N ASP A 34 -9.95 -12.48 -5.61
CA ASP A 34 -9.12 -12.74 -6.78
C ASP A 34 -7.71 -12.16 -6.55
N PRO A 35 -6.66 -13.02 -6.52
CA PRO A 35 -5.28 -12.59 -6.31
C PRO A 35 -4.80 -11.50 -7.28
N PHE A 36 -5.34 -11.45 -8.50
CA PHE A 36 -5.01 -10.43 -9.48
C PHE A 36 -5.39 -9.03 -8.98
N TYR A 37 -6.57 -8.87 -8.37
CA TYR A 37 -7.01 -7.57 -7.85
C TYR A 37 -6.24 -7.15 -6.60
N ALA A 38 -5.92 -8.09 -5.71
CA ALA A 38 -5.04 -7.80 -4.56
C ALA A 38 -3.67 -7.27 -5.03
N TYR A 39 -3.08 -7.91 -6.05
CA TYR A 39 -1.87 -7.44 -6.69
C TYR A 39 -2.06 -6.06 -7.35
N ALA A 40 -3.13 -5.86 -8.12
CA ALA A 40 -3.41 -4.62 -8.82
C ALA A 40 -3.53 -3.41 -7.87
N HIS A 41 -4.17 -3.57 -6.71
CA HIS A 41 -4.25 -2.50 -5.70
C HIS A 41 -2.85 -2.05 -5.23
N ILE A 42 -1.96 -3.02 -4.96
CA ILE A 42 -0.58 -2.75 -4.55
C ILE A 42 0.19 -2.04 -5.67
N SER A 43 0.05 -2.49 -6.92
CA SER A 43 0.71 -1.86 -8.07
C SER A 43 0.25 -0.42 -8.32
N VAL A 44 -1.05 -0.14 -8.18
CA VAL A 44 -1.60 1.22 -8.31
C VAL A 44 -1.04 2.12 -7.22
N LEU A 45 -1.00 1.67 -5.97
CA LEU A 45 -0.39 2.41 -4.88
C LEU A 45 1.09 2.71 -5.16
N GLU A 46 1.87 1.68 -5.51
CA GLU A 46 3.30 1.81 -5.78
C GLU A 46 3.57 2.83 -6.89
N ARG A 47 2.82 2.75 -8.00
CA ARG A 47 2.93 3.71 -9.10
C ARG A 47 2.55 5.12 -8.67
N SER A 48 1.51 5.27 -7.87
CA SER A 48 1.07 6.57 -7.35
C SER A 48 2.13 7.19 -6.44
N CYS A 49 2.72 6.41 -5.52
CA CYS A 49 3.82 6.84 -4.67
C CYS A 49 5.04 7.30 -5.49
N LYS A 50 5.39 6.58 -6.56
CA LYS A 50 6.47 6.99 -7.46
C LYS A 50 6.18 8.36 -8.09
N ILE A 51 4.97 8.57 -8.61
CA ILE A 51 4.56 9.86 -9.21
C ILE A 51 4.66 10.99 -8.19
N LEU A 52 4.12 10.79 -6.99
CA LEU A 52 4.17 11.77 -5.90
C LEU A 52 5.62 12.11 -5.53
N LEU A 53 6.48 11.10 -5.40
CA LEU A 53 7.90 11.29 -5.10
C LEU A 53 8.63 12.05 -6.21
N TYR A 54 8.32 11.78 -7.48
CA TYR A 54 8.86 12.54 -8.61
C TYR A 54 8.41 14.01 -8.59
N TYR A 55 7.16 14.26 -8.22
CA TYR A 55 6.62 15.61 -8.09
C TYR A 55 7.31 16.39 -6.98
N GLU A 56 7.40 15.81 -5.78
CA GLU A 56 8.10 16.42 -4.63
C GLU A 56 9.56 16.73 -4.92
N ARG A 57 10.21 15.96 -5.81
CA ARG A 57 11.59 16.17 -6.25
C ARG A 57 11.75 17.17 -7.41
N GLY A 58 10.70 17.92 -7.76
CA GLY A 58 10.76 19.00 -8.75
C GLY A 58 10.67 18.55 -10.22
N GLY A 59 10.15 17.34 -10.48
CA GLY A 59 10.15 16.72 -11.82
C GLY A 59 9.20 17.35 -12.86
N LEU A 60 8.37 18.35 -12.51
CA LEU A 60 7.36 18.88 -13.44
C LEU A 60 7.84 20.01 -14.38
N GLN A 61 9.13 20.35 -14.39
CA GLN A 61 9.67 21.33 -15.35
C GLN A 61 10.00 20.74 -16.74
N ARG A 62 9.65 19.48 -17.03
CA ARG A 62 9.96 18.81 -18.32
C ARG A 62 8.82 17.96 -18.87
N LEU A 63 7.58 18.44 -18.79
CA LEU A 63 6.45 18.01 -19.63
C LEU A 63 5.83 19.27 -20.22
#